data_AF-A0A4V1V634-F1
#
_entry.id   AF-A0A4V1V634-F1
#
_cell.length_a   1.000
_cell.length_b   1.000
_cell.length_c   1.000
_cell.angle_alpha   90.00
_cell.angle_beta   90.00
_cell.angle_gamma   90.00
#
_symmetry.space_group_name_H-M   'P 1'
#
loop_
_entity.id
_entity.type
_entity.pdbx_description
1 polymer ?
#
loop_
_entity_poly.entity_id
_entity_poly.type
_entity_poly.pdbx_seq_one_letter_code
_entity_poly.pdbx_strand_id
1 'polypeptide(L)'
;PIMRLMKIVVLGGTLSAAVASAEQTAPVPRTHFDGPALTFEFPGLRIGVAEYDEGPTGTTVFHFPDRVMAVVDVRGGAPGTLFTDALRLGNAERRFDGIVFAGGSAYGLAATSGATAALKPSRVRQKQWQLAAIMPGAIIYDIGDRRLSTVTPDEALGRAALEAAVEGRFPLGPRGAGRSAMQGGYFADPATGRADWPHSGQGGAFRQIGPTKVAIFTVVNAVGAVVDREGHVVRCSYAPSQRNCGTIQEAFARRLPVSEVSAPAERGGVSSNTTLTLVVTNQRLNVRELQRLAVQVHTSMARGIQPYSTIDDGDVLFAVSTAEVDNPALTAGALTAIASEAAWDAILASVPAQDPVPSTSPMPVSTAALARVAGVYEFPSGARVSVSRDGEQLRTTLTGMGGLFFAPGGNRLAAVAPGEFVIDGPRGDRVRFDVDLSGTRVMILNPGQWAQVARRVR
;
A
#
# COMPACT_ATOMS: atom_id res chain seq x y z
N PRO A 1 8.64 -42.50 54.04
CA PRO A 1 7.96 -41.27 54.48
C PRO A 1 7.43 -40.47 53.26
N ILE A 2 6.23 -40.87 52.83
CA ILE A 2 5.19 -40.13 52.08
C ILE A 2 5.66 -39.13 51.01
N MET A 3 5.61 -39.58 49.76
CA MET A 3 5.54 -38.75 48.56
C MET A 3 4.07 -38.74 48.10
N ARG A 4 3.38 -37.59 48.22
CA ARG A 4 1.97 -37.43 47.85
C ARG A 4 1.82 -37.32 46.32
N LEU A 5 1.18 -38.32 45.72
CA LEU A 5 0.55 -38.21 44.40
C LEU A 5 -0.67 -37.28 44.50
N MET A 6 -0.74 -36.25 43.68
CA MET A 6 -1.96 -35.48 43.45
C MET A 6 -2.43 -35.74 42.02
N LYS A 7 -3.48 -36.55 41.89
CA LYS A 7 -4.20 -36.81 40.63
C LYS A 7 -5.03 -35.56 40.29
N ILE A 8 -4.78 -34.95 39.13
CA ILE A 8 -5.73 -34.02 38.52
C ILE A 8 -6.61 -34.85 37.56
N VAL A 9 -7.89 -34.92 37.90
CA VAL A 9 -8.94 -35.52 37.08
C VAL A 9 -9.28 -34.54 35.96
N VAL A 10 -9.03 -34.92 34.71
CA VAL A 10 -9.52 -34.21 33.52
C VAL A 10 -10.92 -34.72 33.23
N LEU A 11 -11.95 -33.94 33.59
CA LEU A 11 -13.32 -34.17 33.10
C LEU A 11 -13.44 -33.56 31.71
N GLY A 12 -13.73 -34.41 30.74
CA GLY A 12 -14.08 -34.03 29.38
C GLY A 12 -15.41 -33.29 29.32
N GLY A 13 -15.43 -32.22 28.52
CA GLY A 13 -16.63 -31.49 28.11
C GLY A 13 -16.38 -30.91 26.73
N THR A 14 -16.75 -31.66 25.69
CA THR A 14 -16.70 -31.25 24.29
C THR A 14 -17.77 -30.20 24.01
N LEU A 15 -17.41 -28.91 24.01
CA LEU A 15 -18.15 -27.86 23.31
C LEU A 15 -17.54 -27.70 21.92
N SER A 16 -17.98 -28.53 20.99
CA SER A 16 -17.72 -28.32 19.57
C SER A 16 -18.65 -27.21 19.08
N ALA A 17 -18.22 -25.96 19.21
CA ALA A 17 -18.76 -24.88 18.41
C ALA A 17 -18.19 -25.03 17.00
N ALA A 18 -18.88 -25.79 16.16
CA ALA A 18 -18.63 -25.80 14.73
C ALA A 18 -18.94 -24.40 14.17
N VAL A 19 -17.92 -23.54 14.16
CA VAL A 19 -17.91 -22.38 13.27
C VAL A 19 -17.79 -22.98 11.88
N ALA A 20 -18.92 -23.10 11.18
CA ALA A 20 -18.90 -23.33 9.76
C ALA A 20 -18.22 -22.11 9.11
N SER A 21 -16.90 -22.18 8.96
CA SER A 21 -16.16 -21.26 8.10
C SER A 21 -16.68 -21.51 6.70
N ALA A 22 -17.43 -20.55 6.14
CA ALA A 22 -17.59 -20.50 4.70
C ALA A 22 -16.18 -20.60 4.09
N GLU A 23 -15.94 -21.60 3.24
CA GLU A 23 -14.68 -21.75 2.51
C GLU A 23 -14.34 -20.41 1.85
N GLN A 24 -13.40 -19.68 2.44
CA GLN A 24 -12.88 -18.47 1.85
C GLN A 24 -12.03 -18.94 0.68
N THR A 25 -12.58 -18.86 -0.53
CA THR A 25 -11.84 -19.14 -1.76
C THR A 25 -10.52 -18.40 -1.72
N ALA A 26 -9.41 -19.12 -1.92
CA ALA A 26 -8.08 -18.53 -1.89
C ALA A 26 -8.02 -17.31 -2.84
N PRO A 27 -7.38 -16.21 -2.43
CA PRO A 27 -7.34 -15.00 -3.24
C PRO A 27 -6.57 -15.25 -4.55
N VAL A 28 -6.97 -14.59 -5.63
CA VAL A 28 -6.46 -14.87 -6.99
C VAL A 28 -5.49 -13.76 -7.44
N PRO A 29 -4.21 -14.08 -7.76
CA PRO A 29 -3.27 -13.07 -8.19
C PRO A 29 -3.68 -12.45 -9.53
N ARG A 30 -3.82 -11.12 -9.56
CA ARG A 30 -3.92 -10.33 -10.80
C ARG A 30 -2.57 -9.70 -11.10
N THR A 31 -2.09 -9.81 -12.34
CA THR A 31 -0.75 -9.33 -12.76
C THR A 31 -0.79 -8.39 -13.97
N HIS A 32 -1.98 -8.18 -14.56
CA HIS A 32 -2.17 -7.30 -15.70
C HIS A 32 -3.00 -6.09 -15.31
N PHE A 33 -2.49 -4.90 -15.66
CA PHE A 33 -3.06 -3.64 -15.23
C PHE A 33 -2.99 -2.60 -16.33
N ASP A 34 -4.15 -2.04 -16.65
CA ASP A 34 -4.28 -0.83 -17.45
C ASP A 34 -4.18 0.43 -16.57
N GLY A 35 -3.94 1.56 -17.24
CA GLY A 35 -3.86 2.88 -16.63
C GLY A 35 -2.46 3.50 -16.71
N PRO A 36 -2.24 4.58 -15.93
CA PRO A 36 -0.98 5.30 -15.91
C PRO A 36 0.21 4.39 -15.59
N ALA A 37 1.28 4.50 -16.38
CA ALA A 37 2.53 3.79 -16.16
C ALA A 37 3.70 4.67 -16.59
N LEU A 38 4.82 4.56 -15.88
CA LEU A 38 6.11 5.06 -16.35
C LEU A 38 6.67 4.06 -17.37
N THR A 39 6.97 4.53 -18.57
CA THR A 39 7.74 3.80 -19.58
C THR A 39 9.15 4.37 -19.63
N PHE A 40 10.16 3.51 -19.61
CA PHE A 40 11.57 3.92 -19.53
C PHE A 40 12.48 2.84 -20.11
N GLU A 41 13.74 3.20 -20.38
CA GLU A 41 14.74 2.25 -20.88
C GLU A 41 15.82 2.02 -19.82
N PHE A 42 15.80 0.87 -19.16
CA PHE A 42 16.84 0.45 -18.22
C PHE A 42 17.07 -1.06 -18.39
N PRO A 43 17.92 -1.48 -19.34
CA PRO A 43 18.23 -2.89 -19.54
C PRO A 43 18.73 -3.54 -18.24
N GLY A 44 18.32 -4.79 -17.98
CA GLY A 44 18.72 -5.50 -16.76
C GLY A 44 17.88 -5.20 -15.51
N LEU A 45 16.93 -4.27 -15.58
CA LEU A 45 15.91 -4.06 -14.54
C LEU A 45 14.54 -4.55 -15.03
N ARG A 46 14.01 -5.60 -14.38
CA ARG A 46 12.66 -6.09 -14.59
C ARG A 46 11.78 -5.73 -13.40
N ILE A 47 10.58 -5.25 -13.66
CA ILE A 47 9.63 -4.88 -12.61
C ILE A 47 8.33 -5.64 -12.81
N GLY A 48 7.90 -6.32 -11.76
CA GLY A 48 6.68 -7.10 -11.74
C GLY A 48 5.74 -6.65 -10.64
N VAL A 49 4.45 -6.71 -10.92
CA VAL A 49 3.39 -6.28 -10.01
C VAL A 49 2.35 -7.38 -9.94
N ALA A 50 1.91 -7.72 -8.73
CA ALA A 50 0.76 -8.59 -8.51
C ALA A 50 -0.14 -8.03 -7.40
N GLU A 51 -1.45 -8.22 -7.55
CA GLU A 51 -2.45 -7.73 -6.62
C GLU A 51 -3.50 -8.80 -6.30
N TYR A 52 -4.05 -8.73 -5.09
CA TYR A 52 -5.31 -9.38 -4.74
C TYR A 52 -6.38 -8.30 -4.66
N ASP A 53 -7.44 -8.42 -5.46
CA ASP A 53 -8.59 -7.50 -5.40
C ASP A 53 -9.44 -7.77 -4.14
N GLU A 54 -9.34 -8.98 -3.58
CA GLU A 54 -9.97 -9.42 -2.34
C GLU A 54 -9.42 -8.71 -1.09
N GLY A 55 -8.23 -8.09 -1.19
CA GLY A 55 -7.67 -7.22 -0.15
C GLY A 55 -8.47 -5.91 -0.06
N PRO A 56 -8.30 -4.96 -0.98
CA PRO A 56 -7.29 -4.89 -2.02
C PRO A 56 -5.88 -4.64 -1.47
N THR A 57 -4.87 -5.35 -1.98
CA THR A 57 -3.45 -5.22 -1.59
C THR A 57 -2.54 -5.74 -2.71
N GLY A 58 -1.22 -5.58 -2.60
CA GLY A 58 -0.32 -6.04 -3.65
C GLY A 58 1.16 -6.09 -3.29
N THR A 59 1.93 -6.53 -4.28
CA THR A 59 3.39 -6.70 -4.25
C THR A 59 4.01 -6.11 -5.52
N THR A 60 5.15 -5.46 -5.35
CA THR A 60 5.99 -4.93 -6.42
C THR A 60 7.39 -5.53 -6.29
N VAL A 61 7.84 -6.25 -7.31
CA VAL A 61 9.15 -6.93 -7.36
C VAL A 61 10.05 -6.21 -8.37
N PHE A 62 11.25 -5.83 -7.94
CA PHE A 62 12.33 -5.35 -8.79
C PHE A 62 13.37 -6.47 -8.91
N HIS A 63 13.53 -7.04 -10.09
CA HIS A 63 14.40 -8.20 -10.35
C HIS A 63 15.54 -7.83 -11.29
N PHE A 64 16.75 -8.21 -10.90
CA PHE A 64 17.99 -7.99 -11.64
C PHE A 64 18.63 -9.35 -11.96
N PRO A 65 18.51 -9.85 -13.20
CA PRO A 65 19.00 -11.18 -13.58
C PRO A 65 20.49 -11.42 -13.28
N ASP A 66 21.32 -10.39 -13.41
CA ASP A 66 22.78 -10.48 -13.25
C ASP A 66 23.29 -10.17 -11.84
N ARG A 67 22.37 -9.97 -10.88
CA ARG A 67 22.62 -9.50 -9.51
C ARG A 67 23.37 -8.17 -9.42
N VAL A 68 22.97 -7.36 -8.45
CA VAL A 68 23.40 -5.97 -8.37
C VAL A 68 23.96 -5.62 -7.01
N MET A 69 24.88 -4.65 -6.99
CA MET A 69 25.31 -4.06 -5.73
C MET A 69 24.15 -3.30 -5.12
N ALA A 70 23.81 -3.59 -3.87
CA ALA A 70 22.73 -2.92 -3.17
C ALA A 70 23.14 -2.50 -1.75
N VAL A 71 22.51 -1.43 -1.27
CA VAL A 71 22.61 -0.90 0.09
C VAL A 71 21.22 -0.47 0.58
N VAL A 72 21.09 -0.23 1.89
CA VAL A 72 19.84 0.23 2.50
C VAL A 72 20.09 1.38 3.47
N ASP A 73 19.13 2.29 3.55
CA ASP A 73 19.01 3.33 4.57
C ASP A 73 17.61 3.21 5.22
N VAL A 74 17.56 2.77 6.48
CA VAL A 74 16.32 2.58 7.25
C VAL A 74 16.24 3.68 8.30
N ARG A 75 15.14 4.45 8.35
CA ARG A 75 15.03 5.63 9.23
C ARG A 75 13.79 5.69 10.10
N GLY A 76 12.63 5.34 9.56
CA GLY A 76 11.39 5.42 10.31
C GLY A 76 11.43 4.63 11.63
N GLY A 77 10.65 5.04 12.62
CA GLY A 77 10.57 4.37 13.92
C GLY A 77 9.96 2.96 13.92
N ALA A 78 9.30 2.54 12.83
CA ALA A 78 8.62 1.25 12.75
C ALA A 78 8.83 0.50 11.42
N PRO A 79 10.08 0.20 11.04
CA PRO A 79 10.37 -0.45 9.77
C PRO A 79 9.96 -1.93 9.80
N GLY A 80 9.28 -2.40 8.75
CA GLY A 80 9.08 -3.83 8.50
C GLY A 80 9.94 -4.26 7.32
N THR A 81 10.97 -5.07 7.58
CA THR A 81 11.96 -5.43 6.55
C THR A 81 12.39 -6.89 6.63
N LEU A 82 12.88 -7.43 5.52
CA LEU A 82 13.49 -8.75 5.41
C LEU A 82 14.86 -8.64 4.72
N PHE A 83 15.88 -9.35 5.23
CA PHE A 83 17.26 -9.39 4.72
C PHE A 83 18.02 -8.06 4.63
N THR A 84 17.55 -6.99 5.29
CA THR A 84 18.23 -5.67 5.26
C THR A 84 19.57 -5.66 5.99
N ASP A 85 19.77 -6.52 6.99
CA ASP A 85 21.07 -6.64 7.65
C ASP A 85 22.18 -7.00 6.68
N ALA A 86 21.94 -7.90 5.71
CA ALA A 86 22.93 -8.27 4.70
C ALA A 86 23.42 -7.09 3.85
N LEU A 87 22.60 -6.04 3.71
CA LEU A 87 22.92 -4.83 2.97
C LEU A 87 23.76 -3.81 3.76
N ARG A 88 23.96 -4.01 5.08
CA ARG A 88 24.76 -3.10 5.90
C ARG A 88 26.24 -3.14 5.50
N LEU A 89 26.92 -1.99 5.58
CA LEU A 89 28.32 -1.82 5.16
C LEU A 89 29.33 -2.79 5.81
N GLY A 90 29.00 -3.48 6.90
CA GLY A 90 29.87 -4.46 7.55
C GLY A 90 29.83 -5.89 6.98
N ASN A 91 28.84 -6.25 6.16
CA ASN A 91 28.58 -7.65 5.80
C ASN A 91 29.27 -8.11 4.50
N ALA A 92 29.48 -9.43 4.34
CA ALA A 92 30.25 -9.97 3.21
C ALA A 92 29.44 -10.05 1.89
N GLU A 93 28.13 -10.29 1.97
CA GLU A 93 27.25 -10.34 0.80
C GLU A 93 26.99 -8.93 0.27
N ARG A 94 27.08 -8.76 -1.04
CA ARG A 94 26.96 -7.46 -1.71
C ARG A 94 26.10 -7.50 -2.97
N ARG A 95 25.80 -8.69 -3.50
CA ARG A 95 25.10 -8.85 -4.78
C ARG A 95 23.77 -9.57 -4.58
N PHE A 96 22.70 -8.86 -4.88
CA PHE A 96 21.33 -9.28 -4.62
C PHE A 96 20.57 -9.48 -5.94
N ASP A 97 19.62 -10.41 -5.94
CA ASP A 97 18.81 -10.73 -7.12
C ASP A 97 17.72 -9.69 -7.37
N GLY A 98 17.34 -8.93 -6.35
CA GLY A 98 16.21 -8.02 -6.45
C GLY A 98 15.80 -7.41 -5.13
N ILE A 99 14.78 -6.56 -5.19
CA ILE A 99 14.14 -5.90 -4.05
C ILE A 99 12.63 -6.14 -4.14
N VAL A 100 11.97 -6.35 -3.00
CA VAL A 100 10.51 -6.59 -2.95
C VAL A 100 9.83 -5.58 -2.04
N PHE A 101 8.80 -4.90 -2.56
CA PHE A 101 7.88 -4.09 -1.77
C PHE A 101 6.52 -4.78 -1.69
N ALA A 102 5.86 -4.73 -0.54
CA ALA A 102 4.51 -5.28 -0.39
C ALA A 102 3.64 -4.48 0.59
N GLY A 103 2.33 -4.60 0.45
CA GLY A 103 1.38 -4.26 1.51
C GLY A 103 1.37 -5.31 2.63
N GLY A 104 0.31 -5.35 3.43
CA GLY A 104 0.05 -6.41 4.40
C GLY A 104 0.75 -6.25 5.75
N SER A 105 1.47 -5.16 5.99
CA SER A 105 2.34 -5.02 7.17
C SER A 105 3.30 -6.22 7.29
N ALA A 106 3.69 -6.61 8.51
CA ALA A 106 4.61 -7.72 8.77
C ALA A 106 4.23 -9.04 8.06
N TYR A 107 2.94 -9.33 7.88
CA TYR A 107 2.47 -10.51 7.15
C TYR A 107 2.92 -10.50 5.68
N GLY A 108 2.95 -9.31 5.06
CA GLY A 108 3.38 -9.12 3.67
C GLY A 108 4.84 -9.48 3.40
N LEU A 109 5.67 -9.65 4.42
CA LEU A 109 7.05 -10.13 4.24
C LEU A 109 7.08 -11.54 3.64
N ALA A 110 5.99 -12.32 3.76
CA ALA A 110 5.83 -13.60 3.06
C ALA A 110 5.96 -13.46 1.53
N ALA A 111 5.51 -12.35 0.94
CA ALA A 111 5.69 -12.10 -0.50
C ALA A 111 7.18 -11.98 -0.89
N THR A 112 8.02 -11.45 0.00
CA THR A 112 9.48 -11.41 -0.23
C THR A 112 10.07 -12.82 -0.26
N SER A 113 9.65 -13.70 0.66
CA SER A 113 10.04 -15.11 0.68
C SER A 113 9.56 -15.85 -0.58
N GLY A 114 8.32 -15.62 -1.00
CA GLY A 114 7.74 -16.24 -2.20
C GLY A 114 8.47 -15.85 -3.49
N ALA A 115 8.75 -14.56 -3.68
CA ALA A 115 9.55 -14.08 -4.81
C ALA A 115 10.97 -14.69 -4.78
N THR A 116 11.63 -14.70 -3.61
CA THR A 116 12.97 -15.30 -3.46
C THR A 116 12.97 -16.79 -3.82
N ALA A 117 11.99 -17.56 -3.31
CA ALA A 117 11.88 -18.99 -3.56
C ALA A 117 11.59 -19.32 -5.03
N ALA A 118 10.87 -18.45 -5.73
CA ALA A 118 10.53 -18.61 -7.14
C ALA A 118 11.73 -18.54 -8.10
N LEU A 119 12.89 -18.03 -7.65
CA LEU A 119 14.15 -18.09 -8.40
C LEU A 119 14.84 -19.47 -8.32
N LYS A 120 14.51 -20.33 -7.36
CA LYS A 120 15.18 -21.62 -7.17
C LYS A 120 15.11 -22.55 -8.39
N PRO A 121 13.95 -22.71 -9.08
CA PRO A 121 13.88 -23.56 -10.27
C PRO A 121 14.81 -23.11 -11.41
N SER A 122 14.97 -21.81 -11.64
CA SER A 122 15.90 -21.32 -12.68
C SER A 122 17.35 -21.58 -12.30
N ARG A 123 17.72 -21.39 -11.01
CA ARG A 123 19.04 -21.74 -10.47
C ARG A 123 19.35 -23.22 -10.65
N VAL A 124 18.39 -24.11 -10.39
CA VAL A 124 18.56 -25.56 -10.62
C VAL A 124 18.82 -25.85 -12.10
N ARG A 125 18.02 -25.29 -13.02
CA ARG A 125 18.21 -25.47 -14.48
C ARG A 125 19.57 -24.95 -14.96
N GLN A 126 20.07 -23.88 -14.37
CA GLN A 126 21.38 -23.28 -14.67
C GLN A 126 22.56 -24.01 -13.98
N LYS A 127 22.30 -25.11 -13.27
CA LYS A 127 23.30 -25.82 -12.44
C LYS A 127 23.94 -24.96 -11.35
N GLN A 128 23.19 -24.00 -10.82
CA GLN A 128 23.56 -23.07 -9.75
C GLN A 128 22.76 -23.31 -8.46
N TRP A 129 22.33 -24.55 -8.19
CA TRP A 129 21.46 -24.85 -7.03
C TRP A 129 22.09 -24.57 -5.66
N GLN A 130 23.41 -24.41 -5.59
CA GLN A 130 24.14 -24.00 -4.37
C GLN A 130 24.11 -22.48 -4.14
N LEU A 131 23.78 -21.69 -5.17
CA LEU A 131 23.71 -20.25 -5.08
C LEU A 131 22.33 -19.84 -4.55
N ALA A 132 22.27 -19.48 -3.27
CA ALA A 132 21.04 -18.99 -2.64
C ALA A 132 20.56 -17.72 -3.35
N ALA A 133 19.28 -17.67 -3.71
CA ALA A 133 18.64 -16.43 -4.14
C ALA A 133 18.48 -15.49 -2.93
N ILE A 134 18.72 -14.21 -3.12
CA ILE A 134 18.66 -13.20 -2.05
C ILE A 134 17.94 -11.97 -2.58
N MET A 135 16.74 -11.71 -2.05
CA MET A 135 15.97 -10.51 -2.32
C MET A 135 15.58 -9.84 -0.99
N PRO A 136 16.21 -8.73 -0.63
CA PRO A 136 15.75 -7.88 0.45
C PRO A 136 14.35 -7.32 0.16
N GLY A 137 13.58 -7.08 1.21
CA GLY A 137 12.23 -6.55 1.06
C GLY A 137 11.80 -5.66 2.22
N ALA A 138 10.76 -4.88 1.96
CA ALA A 138 10.15 -3.99 2.93
C ALA A 138 8.64 -3.87 2.69
N ILE A 139 7.90 -3.52 3.75
CA ILE A 139 6.43 -3.51 3.72
C ILE A 139 5.84 -2.16 4.12
N ILE A 140 4.62 -1.91 3.65
CA ILE A 140 3.76 -0.86 4.19
C ILE A 140 2.62 -1.47 5.01
N TYR A 141 2.13 -0.72 5.99
CA TYR A 141 0.87 -1.05 6.66
C TYR A 141 -0.32 -0.60 5.80
N ASP A 142 -1.09 -1.54 5.27
CA ASP A 142 -2.34 -1.25 4.53
C ASP A 142 -3.57 -2.02 5.07
N ILE A 143 -3.39 -2.71 6.21
CA ILE A 143 -4.38 -3.58 6.87
C ILE A 143 -5.27 -2.82 7.87
N GLY A 144 -6.08 -3.54 8.64
CA GLY A 144 -6.99 -2.97 9.64
C GLY A 144 -8.14 -2.23 8.98
N ASP A 145 -8.62 -1.16 9.62
CA ASP A 145 -9.80 -0.41 9.14
C ASP A 145 -9.63 0.26 7.76
N ARG A 146 -8.45 0.21 7.14
CA ARG A 146 -8.21 0.68 5.76
C ARG A 146 -8.92 -0.17 4.71
N ARG A 147 -9.25 -1.43 5.04
CA ARG A 147 -9.97 -2.36 4.18
C ARG A 147 -10.84 -3.33 4.97
N LEU A 148 -11.97 -3.70 4.39
CA LEU A 148 -12.88 -4.72 4.90
C LEU A 148 -12.43 -6.12 4.47
N SER A 149 -11.15 -6.45 4.69
CA SER A 149 -10.59 -7.77 4.39
C SER A 149 -9.37 -8.08 5.22
N THR A 150 -9.18 -9.38 5.50
CA THR A 150 -8.00 -9.95 6.17
C THR A 150 -6.90 -10.39 5.20
N VAL A 151 -7.14 -10.30 3.88
CA VAL A 151 -6.18 -10.71 2.86
C VAL A 151 -4.92 -9.83 2.91
N THR A 152 -3.76 -10.47 2.85
CA THR A 152 -2.44 -9.83 2.80
C THR A 152 -1.58 -10.50 1.71
N PRO A 153 -0.54 -9.82 1.20
CA PRO A 153 0.40 -10.45 0.27
C PRO A 153 1.05 -11.67 0.89
N ASP A 154 0.98 -12.81 0.19
CA ASP A 154 1.53 -14.09 0.60
C ASP A 154 2.64 -14.54 -0.36
N GLU A 155 3.17 -15.74 -0.14
CA GLU A 155 4.21 -16.30 -1.02
C GLU A 155 3.74 -16.45 -2.47
N ALA A 156 2.46 -16.77 -2.68
CA ALA A 156 1.89 -16.92 -4.02
C ALA A 156 1.85 -15.57 -4.76
N LEU A 157 1.47 -14.49 -4.08
CA LEU A 157 1.46 -13.15 -4.67
C LEU A 157 2.87 -12.66 -5.00
N GLY A 158 3.84 -12.92 -4.10
CA GLY A 158 5.25 -12.60 -4.33
C GLY A 158 5.84 -13.33 -5.54
N ARG A 159 5.53 -14.62 -5.69
CA ARG A 159 5.88 -15.42 -6.87
C ARG A 159 5.24 -14.85 -8.13
N ALA A 160 3.94 -14.59 -8.11
CA ALA A 160 3.21 -14.06 -9.26
C ALA A 160 3.78 -12.70 -9.71
N ALA A 161 4.15 -11.83 -8.77
CA ALA A 161 4.81 -10.56 -9.09
C ALA A 161 6.15 -10.77 -9.79
N LEU A 162 7.01 -11.66 -9.29
CA LEU A 162 8.29 -11.96 -9.94
C LEU A 162 8.09 -12.56 -11.35
N GLU A 163 7.16 -13.50 -11.51
CA GLU A 163 6.89 -14.16 -12.79
C GLU A 163 6.34 -13.17 -13.83
N ALA A 164 5.60 -12.15 -13.38
CA ALA A 164 5.09 -11.07 -14.23
C ALA A 164 6.11 -9.95 -14.50
N ALA A 165 7.36 -10.07 -14.04
CA ALA A 165 8.33 -8.98 -14.15
C ALA A 165 8.78 -8.73 -15.60
N VAL A 166 8.62 -7.49 -16.06
CA VAL A 166 8.95 -7.02 -17.41
C VAL A 166 9.90 -5.84 -17.39
N GLU A 167 10.63 -5.61 -18.48
CA GLU A 167 11.51 -4.45 -18.60
C GLU A 167 10.73 -3.20 -19.03
N GLY A 168 11.23 -2.04 -18.60
CA GLY A 168 10.83 -0.73 -19.15
C GLY A 168 9.40 -0.26 -18.86
N ARG A 169 8.68 -0.91 -17.94
CA ARG A 169 7.33 -0.50 -17.53
C ARG A 169 7.15 -0.56 -16.02
N PHE A 170 6.57 0.50 -15.44
CA PHE A 170 6.19 0.57 -14.04
C PHE A 170 4.79 1.19 -13.88
N PRO A 171 3.77 0.43 -13.47
CA PRO A 171 2.43 0.98 -13.20
C PRO A 171 2.45 2.04 -12.10
N LEU A 172 1.72 3.14 -12.26
CA LEU A 172 1.65 4.25 -11.29
C LEU A 172 0.30 4.27 -10.54
N GLY A 173 0.27 4.96 -9.40
CA GLY A 173 -0.93 5.12 -8.57
C GLY A 173 -1.20 3.88 -7.70
N PRO A 174 -2.47 3.50 -7.44
CA PRO A 174 -2.81 2.38 -6.56
C PRO A 174 -2.56 1.05 -7.29
N ARG A 175 -1.28 0.70 -7.38
CA ARG A 175 -0.79 -0.52 -8.00
C ARG A 175 0.23 -1.21 -7.10
N GLY A 176 0.28 -2.54 -7.18
CA GLY A 176 1.26 -3.36 -6.46
C GLY A 176 1.32 -3.07 -4.97
N ALA A 177 2.53 -2.85 -4.45
CA ALA A 177 2.71 -2.48 -3.04
C ALA A 177 1.98 -1.17 -2.65
N GLY A 178 1.74 -0.27 -3.61
CA GLY A 178 0.98 0.97 -3.41
C GLY A 178 -0.53 0.81 -3.49
N ARG A 179 -1.06 -0.40 -3.66
CA ARG A 179 -2.48 -0.67 -3.98
C ARG A 179 -3.49 -0.02 -3.03
N SER A 180 -3.15 0.05 -1.76
CA SER A 180 -3.97 0.63 -0.68
C SER A 180 -3.18 1.62 0.18
N ALA A 181 -2.17 2.27 -0.43
CA ALA A 181 -1.38 3.30 0.24
C ALA A 181 -2.22 4.58 0.47
N MET A 182 -1.93 5.25 1.58
CA MET A 182 -2.56 6.51 1.99
C MET A 182 -1.50 7.48 2.53
N GLN A 183 -1.79 8.78 2.51
CA GLN A 183 -0.87 9.81 3.01
C GLN A 183 -1.60 10.90 3.80
N GLY A 184 -0.85 11.81 4.43
CA GLY A 184 -1.38 13.07 4.98
C GLY A 184 -2.05 12.96 6.34
N GLY A 185 -1.98 11.79 6.97
CA GLY A 185 -2.68 11.49 8.20
C GLY A 185 -2.34 12.37 9.41
N TYR A 186 -1.16 13.00 9.39
CA TYR A 186 -0.72 13.95 10.40
C TYR A 186 -1.60 15.22 10.45
N PHE A 187 -2.16 15.63 9.30
CA PHE A 187 -2.99 16.83 9.16
C PHE A 187 -4.48 16.52 9.05
N ALA A 188 -4.87 15.25 9.16
CA ALA A 188 -6.27 14.86 9.11
C ALA A 188 -7.05 15.45 10.29
N ASP A 189 -8.29 15.84 10.05
CA ASP A 189 -9.20 16.31 11.09
C ASP A 189 -9.43 15.18 12.13
N PRO A 190 -9.10 15.39 13.41
CA PRO A 190 -9.34 14.41 14.47
C PRO A 190 -10.79 13.90 14.54
N ALA A 191 -11.78 14.74 14.17
CA ALA A 191 -13.19 14.36 14.15
C ALA A 191 -13.51 13.34 13.05
N THR A 192 -12.77 13.36 11.94
CA THR A 192 -12.92 12.40 10.83
C THR A 192 -11.95 11.21 10.96
N GLY A 193 -10.88 11.37 11.74
CA GLY A 193 -9.88 10.33 11.96
C GLY A 193 -9.21 9.89 10.65
N ARG A 194 -9.16 8.58 10.41
CA ARG A 194 -8.61 8.02 9.15
C ARG A 194 -9.54 8.23 7.95
N ALA A 195 -10.79 8.63 8.18
CA ALA A 195 -11.78 8.73 7.11
C ALA A 195 -11.37 9.74 6.05
N ASP A 196 -10.74 10.84 6.43
CA ASP A 196 -10.33 11.86 5.46
C ASP A 196 -8.92 11.64 4.87
N TRP A 197 -8.26 10.52 5.18
CA TRP A 197 -6.91 10.29 4.67
C TRP A 197 -6.92 10.10 3.15
N PRO A 198 -6.22 10.95 2.38
CA PRO A 198 -6.14 10.80 0.95
C PRO A 198 -5.37 9.54 0.54
N HIS A 199 -5.87 8.85 -0.50
CA HIS A 199 -5.09 7.82 -1.15
C HIS A 199 -3.89 8.40 -1.89
N SER A 200 -2.84 7.61 -1.88
CA SER A 200 -1.60 7.75 -2.64
C SER A 200 -1.41 6.47 -3.45
N GLY A 201 -0.18 6.01 -3.60
CA GLY A 201 0.12 4.85 -4.41
C GLY A 201 1.61 4.60 -4.53
N GLN A 202 1.98 3.94 -5.62
CA GLN A 202 3.35 3.84 -6.08
C GLN A 202 3.62 4.82 -7.22
N GLY A 203 4.80 5.44 -7.21
CA GLY A 203 5.22 6.43 -8.19
C GLY A 203 6.64 6.18 -8.65
N GLY A 204 6.98 6.68 -9.84
CA GLY A 204 8.29 6.45 -10.43
C GLY A 204 8.76 7.59 -11.31
N ALA A 205 10.07 7.74 -11.40
CA ALA A 205 10.72 8.72 -12.27
C ALA A 205 11.99 8.13 -12.89
N PHE A 206 12.31 8.56 -14.10
CA PHE A 206 13.50 8.15 -14.83
C PHE A 206 14.23 9.36 -15.42
N ARG A 207 15.56 9.35 -15.34
CA ARG A 207 16.45 10.36 -15.94
C ARG A 207 17.63 9.67 -16.59
N GLN A 208 18.06 10.19 -17.74
CA GLN A 208 19.28 9.76 -18.42
C GLN A 208 20.18 10.97 -18.69
N ILE A 209 21.44 10.86 -18.31
CA ILE A 209 22.47 11.89 -18.42
C ILE A 209 23.67 11.28 -19.13
N GLY A 210 23.76 11.51 -20.44
CA GLY A 210 24.68 10.78 -21.30
C GLY A 210 24.45 9.26 -21.17
N PRO A 211 25.49 8.47 -20.81
CA PRO A 211 25.34 7.02 -20.63
C PRO A 211 24.74 6.64 -19.25
N THR A 212 24.71 7.55 -18.28
CA THR A 212 24.22 7.26 -16.93
C THR A 212 22.70 7.33 -16.87
N LYS A 213 22.08 6.28 -16.34
CA LYS A 213 20.66 6.17 -16.09
C LYS A 213 20.40 6.21 -14.57
N VAL A 214 19.32 6.89 -14.18
CA VAL A 214 18.82 6.93 -12.80
C VAL A 214 17.30 6.71 -12.83
N ALA A 215 16.83 5.69 -12.12
CA ALA A 215 15.42 5.40 -11.94
C ALA A 215 15.08 5.41 -10.45
N ILE A 216 13.94 6.01 -10.10
CA ILE A 216 13.41 6.03 -8.74
C ILE A 216 12.02 5.39 -8.76
N PHE A 217 11.76 4.51 -7.80
CA PHE A 217 10.45 3.91 -7.60
C PHE A 217 10.10 4.02 -6.13
N THR A 218 8.92 4.54 -5.81
CA THR A 218 8.50 4.78 -4.42
C THR A 218 7.07 4.31 -4.18
N VAL A 219 6.79 3.90 -2.95
CA VAL A 219 5.45 3.59 -2.44
C VAL A 219 5.21 4.51 -1.26
N VAL A 220 4.30 5.47 -1.40
CA VAL A 220 4.10 6.53 -0.40
C VAL A 220 2.93 6.17 0.49
N ASN A 221 3.18 5.57 1.66
CA ASN A 221 2.17 5.32 2.69
C ASN A 221 2.44 6.18 3.94
N ALA A 222 2.75 7.45 3.73
CA ALA A 222 3.35 8.33 4.74
C ALA A 222 2.34 8.81 5.81
N VAL A 223 2.82 9.10 7.02
CA VAL A 223 2.00 9.87 7.98
C VAL A 223 1.90 11.34 7.54
N GLY A 224 2.97 11.88 6.96
CA GLY A 224 3.01 13.24 6.44
C GLY A 224 2.28 13.40 5.11
N ALA A 225 2.11 14.65 4.71
CA ALA A 225 1.49 15.01 3.45
C ALA A 225 2.49 15.04 2.30
N VAL A 226 2.03 14.69 1.10
CA VAL A 226 2.80 14.93 -0.14
C VAL A 226 2.74 16.40 -0.52
N VAL A 227 3.89 16.99 -0.82
CA VAL A 227 4.09 18.43 -1.07
C VAL A 227 4.72 18.65 -2.45
N ASP A 228 4.22 19.63 -3.21
CA ASP A 228 4.85 20.09 -4.45
C ASP A 228 6.07 20.98 -4.20
N ARG A 229 6.73 21.43 -5.27
CA ARG A 229 7.98 22.19 -5.15
C ARG A 229 7.76 23.63 -4.68
N GLU A 230 6.53 24.11 -4.82
CA GLU A 230 6.06 25.42 -4.39
C GLU A 230 5.62 25.41 -2.91
N GLY A 231 5.55 24.23 -2.30
CA GLY A 231 5.19 24.06 -0.89
C GLY A 231 3.70 23.80 -0.65
N HIS A 232 2.90 23.53 -1.69
CA HIS A 232 1.50 23.17 -1.55
C HIS A 232 1.32 21.68 -1.25
N VAL A 233 0.35 21.38 -0.40
CA VAL A 233 -0.09 20.00 -0.19
C VAL A 233 -0.83 19.54 -1.44
N VAL A 234 -0.34 18.46 -2.07
CA VAL A 234 -0.88 17.97 -3.36
C VAL A 234 -2.28 17.37 -3.20
N ARG A 235 -2.52 16.74 -2.05
CA ARG A 235 -3.83 16.19 -1.68
C ARG A 235 -3.96 16.14 -0.17
N CYS A 236 -5.01 16.73 0.37
CA CYS A 236 -5.23 16.88 1.81
C CYS A 236 -6.46 16.11 2.32
N SER A 237 -7.32 15.65 1.41
CA SER A 237 -8.58 15.01 1.73
C SER A 237 -8.88 13.86 0.78
N TYR A 238 -9.58 12.85 1.29
CA TYR A 238 -10.19 11.81 0.47
C TYR A 238 -11.36 12.39 -0.35
N ALA A 239 -12.16 13.27 0.25
CA ALA A 239 -13.38 13.81 -0.33
C ALA A 239 -13.09 14.55 -1.65
N PRO A 240 -13.81 14.22 -2.74
CA PRO A 240 -13.57 14.83 -4.06
C PRO A 240 -13.79 16.36 -4.11
N SER A 241 -14.57 16.89 -3.16
CA SER A 241 -14.94 18.31 -3.07
C SER A 241 -13.80 19.20 -2.57
N GLN A 242 -12.85 18.66 -1.80
CA GLN A 242 -11.76 19.43 -1.22
C GLN A 242 -10.49 19.33 -2.08
N ARG A 243 -10.33 20.31 -2.99
CA ARG A 243 -9.23 20.38 -3.95
C ARG A 243 -8.15 21.41 -3.61
N ASN A 244 -8.50 22.48 -2.89
CA ASN A 244 -7.54 23.46 -2.44
C ASN A 244 -7.03 23.08 -1.05
N CYS A 245 -5.78 22.67 -0.97
CA CYS A 245 -5.17 22.20 0.26
C CYS A 245 -4.29 23.23 0.97
N GLY A 246 -4.02 24.36 0.30
CA GLY A 246 -3.10 25.38 0.79
C GLY A 246 -1.66 24.89 0.89
N THR A 247 -0.85 25.65 1.61
CA THR A 247 0.57 25.35 1.81
C THR A 247 0.79 24.39 2.98
N ILE A 248 1.94 23.72 2.99
CA ILE A 248 2.36 22.87 4.11
C ILE A 248 2.52 23.69 5.40
N GLN A 249 2.98 24.94 5.30
CA GLN A 249 3.11 25.86 6.44
C GLN A 249 1.74 26.17 7.05
N GLU A 250 0.73 26.42 6.23
CA GLU A 250 -0.65 26.61 6.71
C GLU A 250 -1.20 25.35 7.36
N ALA A 251 -0.91 24.16 6.81
CA ALA A 251 -1.31 22.88 7.40
C ALA A 251 -0.71 22.69 8.81
N PHE A 252 0.58 23.00 9.00
CA PHE A 252 1.21 23.00 10.32
C PHE A 252 0.61 24.08 11.24
N ALA A 253 0.39 25.29 10.75
CA ALA A 253 -0.20 26.37 11.54
C ALA A 253 -1.62 26.05 12.03
N ARG A 254 -2.40 25.24 11.28
CA ARG A 254 -3.70 24.71 11.74
C ARG A 254 -3.56 23.62 12.81
N ARG A 255 -2.45 22.87 12.82
CA ARG A 255 -2.21 21.74 13.73
C ARG A 255 -1.55 22.12 15.05
N LEU A 256 -0.72 23.16 15.06
CA LEU A 256 0.05 23.65 16.22
C LEU A 256 -0.77 24.28 17.36
N PRO A 257 -1.96 24.89 17.14
CA PRO A 257 -2.80 25.42 18.23
C PRO A 257 -3.42 24.34 19.12
N VAL A 258 -3.22 23.05 18.81
CA VAL A 258 -3.66 21.93 19.65
C VAL A 258 -2.69 21.81 20.85
N SER A 259 -2.78 22.76 21.78
CA SER A 259 -2.12 22.75 23.10
C SER A 259 -2.80 21.80 24.09
N GLU A 260 -3.88 21.12 23.70
CA GLU A 260 -4.39 19.96 24.41
C GLU A 260 -3.87 18.72 23.70
N VAL A 261 -2.72 18.23 24.17
CA VAL A 261 -2.32 16.85 23.98
C VAL A 261 -3.44 16.00 24.57
N SER A 262 -4.46 15.68 23.78
CA SER A 262 -5.27 14.51 24.03
C SER A 262 -4.27 13.38 24.19
N ALA A 263 -4.25 12.79 25.39
CA ALA A 263 -3.38 11.68 25.74
C ALA A 263 -3.30 10.72 24.55
N PRO A 264 -2.10 10.20 24.20
CA PRO A 264 -1.99 9.25 23.10
C PRO A 264 -3.00 8.13 23.38
N ALA A 265 -4.08 8.07 22.59
CA ALA A 265 -4.96 6.92 22.59
C ALA A 265 -4.04 5.72 22.46
N GLU A 266 -4.02 4.85 23.47
CA GLU A 266 -3.01 3.81 23.68
C GLU A 266 -2.63 3.15 22.34
N ARG A 267 -1.52 3.61 21.73
CA ARG A 267 -1.02 3.05 20.48
C ARG A 267 -0.17 1.83 20.83
N GLY A 268 -0.82 0.79 21.36
CA GLY A 268 -0.20 -0.52 21.52
C GLY A 268 -0.11 -1.23 20.17
N GLY A 269 1.10 -1.43 19.65
CA GLY A 269 1.33 -2.14 18.39
C GLY A 269 2.53 -1.61 17.59
N VAL A 270 2.47 -1.80 16.27
CA VAL A 270 3.37 -1.17 15.29
C VAL A 270 2.70 0.10 14.75
N SER A 271 3.47 1.12 14.37
CA SER A 271 2.91 2.29 13.67
C SER A 271 2.30 1.91 12.30
N SER A 272 1.47 2.77 11.74
CA SER A 272 0.64 2.46 10.56
C SER A 272 1.12 3.07 9.24
N ASN A 273 2.31 3.64 9.17
CA ASN A 273 2.75 4.46 8.02
C ASN A 273 4.17 4.09 7.61
N THR A 274 4.50 4.22 6.31
CA THR A 274 5.79 3.87 5.73
C THR A 274 5.94 4.46 4.32
N THR A 275 7.09 5.00 3.95
CA THR A 275 7.49 5.22 2.55
C THR A 275 8.61 4.27 2.16
N LEU A 276 8.39 3.48 1.10
CA LEU A 276 9.39 2.58 0.54
C LEU A 276 9.97 3.16 -0.74
N THR A 277 11.29 3.17 -0.90
CA THR A 277 11.91 3.73 -2.11
C THR A 277 13.05 2.85 -2.61
N LEU A 278 13.14 2.69 -3.93
CA LEU A 278 14.26 2.10 -4.63
C LEU A 278 14.88 3.14 -5.55
N VAL A 279 16.19 3.36 -5.39
CA VAL A 279 17.03 4.12 -6.32
C VAL A 279 17.85 3.13 -7.14
N VAL A 280 17.79 3.23 -8.47
CA VAL A 280 18.58 2.38 -9.38
C VAL A 280 19.42 3.28 -10.27
N THR A 281 20.72 3.01 -10.35
CA THR A 281 21.61 3.63 -11.33
C THR A 281 22.50 2.61 -12.01
N ASN A 282 22.93 2.89 -13.24
CA ASN A 282 23.95 2.09 -13.91
C ASN A 282 25.37 2.66 -13.75
N GLN A 283 25.51 3.81 -13.07
CA GLN A 283 26.82 4.38 -12.74
C GLN A 283 27.57 3.44 -11.81
N ARG A 284 28.82 3.13 -12.16
CA ARG A 284 29.76 2.40 -11.31
C ARG A 284 30.03 3.24 -10.06
N LEU A 285 29.65 2.68 -8.92
CA LEU A 285 29.88 3.24 -7.60
C LEU A 285 30.44 2.15 -6.70
N ASN A 286 31.34 2.52 -5.80
CA ASN A 286 31.69 1.65 -4.69
C ASN A 286 30.56 1.67 -3.62
N VAL A 287 30.60 0.71 -2.70
CA VAL A 287 29.54 0.55 -1.69
C VAL A 287 29.35 1.78 -0.79
N ARG A 288 30.42 2.53 -0.51
CA ARG A 288 30.36 3.73 0.33
C ARG A 288 29.72 4.91 -0.41
N GLU A 289 30.04 5.06 -1.70
CA GLU A 289 29.40 6.05 -2.57
C GLU A 289 27.91 5.74 -2.75
N LEU A 290 27.57 4.47 -3.01
CA LEU A 290 26.17 4.05 -3.13
C LEU A 290 25.40 4.26 -1.83
N GLN A 291 25.99 3.96 -0.66
CA GLN A 291 25.39 4.26 0.63
C GLN A 291 25.21 5.76 0.85
N ARG A 292 26.19 6.59 0.45
CA ARG A 292 26.06 8.04 0.57
C ARG A 292 24.93 8.58 -0.30
N LEU A 293 24.79 8.05 -1.52
CA LEU A 293 23.68 8.36 -2.41
C LEU A 293 22.35 7.97 -1.78
N ALA A 294 22.24 6.77 -1.20
CA ALA A 294 21.03 6.33 -0.49
C ALA A 294 20.64 7.30 0.63
N VAL A 295 21.59 7.63 1.52
CA VAL A 295 21.37 8.53 2.66
C VAL A 295 20.92 9.92 2.19
N GLN A 296 21.57 10.50 1.18
CA GLN A 296 21.24 11.84 0.74
C GLN A 296 19.89 11.89 -0.01
N VAL A 297 19.60 10.93 -0.89
CA VAL A 297 18.30 10.86 -1.57
C VAL A 297 17.19 10.69 -0.54
N HIS A 298 17.36 9.79 0.44
CA HIS A 298 16.38 9.56 1.50
C HIS A 298 16.12 10.83 2.33
N THR A 299 17.17 11.59 2.68
CA THR A 299 17.02 12.90 3.33
C THR A 299 16.27 13.89 2.44
N SER A 300 16.56 13.91 1.14
CA SER A 300 15.95 14.86 0.20
C SER A 300 14.43 14.66 0.04
N MET A 301 13.92 13.45 0.31
CA MET A 301 12.50 13.13 0.23
C MET A 301 11.66 13.91 1.25
N ALA A 302 12.25 14.36 2.36
CA ALA A 302 11.58 15.22 3.34
C ALA A 302 11.13 16.58 2.77
N ARG A 303 11.55 16.93 1.55
CA ARG A 303 11.02 18.10 0.84
C ARG A 303 9.65 17.81 0.24
N GLY A 304 9.47 16.61 -0.33
CA GLY A 304 8.23 16.17 -0.98
C GLY A 304 7.25 15.44 -0.08
N ILE A 305 7.66 15.04 1.13
CA ILE A 305 6.80 14.46 2.16
C ILE A 305 7.08 15.18 3.48
N GLN A 306 6.06 15.73 4.13
CA GLN A 306 6.25 16.55 5.35
C GLN A 306 5.13 16.27 6.37
N PRO A 307 5.44 15.96 7.65
CA PRO A 307 6.73 15.48 8.15
C PRO A 307 7.14 14.14 7.50
N TYR A 308 8.40 13.73 7.68
CA TYR A 308 8.99 12.52 7.10
C TYR A 308 10.00 11.89 8.07
N SER A 309 10.24 10.58 7.98
CA SER A 309 11.11 9.83 8.90
C SER A 309 10.69 9.98 10.36
N THR A 310 9.38 9.95 10.62
CA THR A 310 8.84 10.09 11.98
C THR A 310 8.94 8.77 12.75
N ILE A 311 8.66 8.81 14.07
CA ILE A 311 8.51 7.60 14.89
C ILE A 311 7.34 6.72 14.42
N ASP A 312 6.35 7.33 13.77
CA ASP A 312 5.17 6.66 13.25
C ASP A 312 5.37 6.12 11.81
N ASP A 313 6.50 6.38 11.17
CA ASP A 313 6.80 5.85 9.85
C ASP A 313 7.76 4.66 9.90
N GLY A 314 7.70 3.78 8.91
CA GLY A 314 8.65 2.70 8.67
C GLY A 314 9.56 2.95 7.47
N ASP A 315 9.97 4.20 7.21
CA ASP A 315 10.65 4.62 5.98
C ASP A 315 11.94 3.84 5.69
N VAL A 316 12.02 3.27 4.48
CA VAL A 316 13.13 2.44 3.99
C VAL A 316 13.48 2.82 2.55
N LEU A 317 14.75 3.15 2.32
CA LEU A 317 15.29 3.36 0.98
C LEU A 317 16.36 2.32 0.66
N PHE A 318 16.19 1.64 -0.46
CA PHE A 318 17.22 0.81 -1.08
C PHE A 318 17.89 1.58 -2.21
N ALA A 319 19.21 1.45 -2.36
CA ALA A 319 19.91 1.96 -3.54
C ALA A 319 20.71 0.85 -4.21
N VAL A 320 20.66 0.82 -5.53
CA VAL A 320 21.21 -0.23 -6.38
C VAL A 320 22.08 0.38 -7.47
N SER A 321 23.23 -0.24 -7.73
CA SER A 321 24.05 0.03 -8.91
C SER A 321 24.23 -1.25 -9.75
N THR A 322 23.92 -1.17 -11.05
CA THR A 322 24.29 -2.23 -12.02
C THR A 322 25.75 -2.13 -12.48
N ALA A 323 26.41 -1.00 -12.22
CA ALA A 323 27.83 -0.74 -12.50
C ALA A 323 28.25 -1.01 -13.96
N GLU A 324 27.37 -0.72 -14.91
CA GLU A 324 27.60 -0.89 -16.36
C GLU A 324 28.42 0.26 -16.95
N VAL A 325 28.26 1.47 -16.41
CA VAL A 325 28.82 2.70 -16.98
C VAL A 325 29.77 3.37 -16.00
N ASP A 326 30.88 3.89 -16.53
CA ASP A 326 31.71 4.85 -15.83
C ASP A 326 31.61 6.19 -16.56
N ASN A 327 30.82 7.12 -16.01
CA ASN A 327 30.64 8.46 -16.57
C ASN A 327 31.45 9.50 -15.77
N PRO A 328 32.68 9.83 -16.19
CA PRO A 328 33.53 10.78 -15.47
C PRO A 328 32.99 12.21 -15.50
N ALA A 329 32.08 12.53 -16.43
CA ALA A 329 31.44 13.85 -16.51
C ALA A 329 30.38 14.06 -15.41
N LEU A 330 29.96 13.00 -14.71
CA LEU A 330 28.95 13.06 -13.66
C LEU A 330 29.60 12.84 -12.29
N THR A 331 29.84 13.93 -11.55
CA THR A 331 30.34 13.82 -10.18
C THR A 331 29.34 13.11 -9.27
N ALA A 332 29.82 12.48 -8.19
CA ALA A 332 28.95 11.85 -7.20
C ALA A 332 27.90 12.83 -6.61
N GLY A 333 28.29 14.10 -6.42
CA GLY A 333 27.38 15.15 -5.96
C GLY A 333 26.28 15.46 -6.98
N ALA A 334 26.62 15.59 -8.26
CA ALA A 334 25.66 15.83 -9.33
C ALA A 334 24.68 14.65 -9.50
N LEU A 335 25.20 13.41 -9.52
CA LEU A 335 24.37 12.20 -9.57
C LEU A 335 23.34 12.19 -8.44
N THR A 336 23.78 12.48 -7.22
CA THR A 336 22.91 12.42 -6.04
C THR A 336 21.87 13.54 -6.02
N ALA A 337 22.23 14.75 -6.48
CA ALA A 337 21.28 15.85 -6.65
C ALA A 337 20.19 15.50 -7.70
N ILE A 338 20.58 14.94 -8.84
CA ILE A 338 19.64 14.51 -9.88
C ILE A 338 18.73 13.39 -9.37
N ALA A 339 19.28 12.40 -8.65
CA ALA A 339 18.49 11.33 -8.04
C ALA A 339 17.50 11.87 -6.99
N SER A 340 17.88 12.92 -6.26
CA SER A 340 17.02 13.60 -5.28
C SER A 340 15.84 14.31 -5.94
N GLU A 341 16.05 14.96 -7.09
CA GLU A 341 14.96 15.56 -7.88
C GLU A 341 14.05 14.51 -8.50
N ALA A 342 14.62 13.44 -9.06
CA ALA A 342 13.83 12.32 -9.56
C ALA A 342 13.02 11.64 -8.45
N ALA A 343 13.52 11.61 -7.20
CA ALA A 343 12.77 11.07 -6.07
C ALA A 343 11.55 11.93 -5.74
N TRP A 344 11.66 13.27 -5.81
CA TRP A 344 10.50 14.14 -5.66
C TRP A 344 9.49 13.93 -6.78
N ASP A 345 9.94 13.77 -8.03
CA ASP A 345 9.05 13.48 -9.16
C ASP A 345 8.32 12.14 -8.97
N ALA A 346 9.02 11.11 -8.46
CA ALA A 346 8.42 9.83 -8.14
C ALA A 346 7.38 9.93 -7.01
N ILE A 347 7.64 10.75 -5.98
CA ILE A 347 6.68 11.02 -4.90
C ILE A 347 5.42 11.68 -5.47
N LEU A 348 5.56 12.70 -6.31
CA LEU A 348 4.41 13.39 -6.93
C LEU A 348 3.61 12.43 -7.83
N ALA A 349 4.30 11.60 -8.62
CA ALA A 349 3.69 10.59 -9.48
C ALA A 349 2.98 9.47 -8.70
N SER A 350 3.19 9.36 -7.38
CA SER A 350 2.49 8.37 -6.53
C SER A 350 1.06 8.79 -6.20
N VAL A 351 0.73 10.09 -6.28
CA VAL A 351 -0.59 10.61 -5.95
C VAL A 351 -1.51 10.42 -7.17
N PRO A 352 -2.55 9.57 -7.08
CA PRO A 352 -3.45 9.37 -8.20
C PRO A 352 -4.31 10.61 -8.43
N ALA A 353 -4.77 10.78 -9.67
CA ALA A 353 -5.75 11.80 -10.00
C ALA A 353 -7.02 11.63 -9.15
N GLN A 354 -7.61 12.75 -8.72
CA GLN A 354 -8.89 12.73 -8.01
C GLN A 354 -10.04 12.50 -8.99
N ASP A 355 -10.93 11.58 -8.64
CA ASP A 355 -12.19 11.40 -9.36
C ASP A 355 -13.00 12.72 -9.42
N PRO A 356 -13.81 12.92 -10.47
CA PRO A 356 -14.74 14.03 -10.52
C PRO A 356 -15.68 14.01 -9.31
N VAL A 357 -16.08 15.19 -8.83
CA VAL A 357 -17.11 15.29 -7.79
C VAL A 357 -18.41 14.71 -8.35
N PRO A 358 -19.00 13.66 -7.73
CA PRO A 358 -20.27 13.12 -8.19
C PRO A 358 -21.36 14.19 -8.16
N SER A 359 -22.31 14.15 -9.11
CA SER A 359 -23.54 14.94 -8.99
C SER A 359 -24.30 14.50 -7.74
N THR A 360 -24.57 15.43 -6.84
CA THR A 360 -25.34 15.19 -5.61
C THR A 360 -26.85 15.37 -5.82
N SER A 361 -27.30 15.60 -7.06
CA SER A 361 -28.72 15.73 -7.37
C SER A 361 -29.43 14.41 -7.10
N PRO A 362 -30.33 14.33 -6.10
CA PRO A 362 -31.00 13.08 -5.76
C PRO A 362 -31.81 12.59 -6.94
N MET A 363 -31.55 11.36 -7.40
CA MET A 363 -32.43 10.72 -8.37
C MET A 363 -33.57 10.00 -7.63
N PRO A 364 -34.84 10.19 -8.05
CA PRO A 364 -35.94 9.37 -7.54
C PRO A 364 -35.70 7.91 -7.92
N VAL A 365 -35.72 7.02 -6.93
CA VAL A 365 -35.61 5.56 -7.15
C VAL A 365 -36.90 4.91 -6.71
N SER A 366 -37.46 4.04 -7.54
CA SER A 366 -38.72 3.36 -7.22
C SER A 366 -38.57 2.49 -5.97
N THR A 367 -39.65 2.40 -5.18
CA THR A 367 -39.72 1.57 -3.98
C THR A 367 -39.38 0.10 -4.26
N ALA A 368 -39.77 -0.42 -5.43
CA ALA A 368 -39.42 -1.76 -5.90
C ALA A 368 -37.91 -1.93 -6.20
N ALA A 369 -37.23 -0.89 -6.70
CA ALA A 369 -35.79 -0.92 -6.89
C ALA A 369 -35.04 -0.90 -5.54
N LEU A 370 -35.50 -0.07 -4.58
CA LEU A 370 -34.93 -0.04 -3.23
C LEU A 370 -35.11 -1.38 -2.48
N ALA A 371 -36.28 -2.01 -2.61
CA ALA A 371 -36.55 -3.31 -1.97
C ALA A 371 -35.64 -4.43 -2.49
N ARG A 372 -35.18 -4.34 -3.76
CA ARG A 372 -34.29 -5.33 -4.37
C ARG A 372 -32.87 -5.30 -3.75
N VAL A 373 -32.41 -4.15 -3.28
CA VAL A 373 -31.06 -4.00 -2.73
C VAL A 373 -31.02 -4.07 -1.20
N ALA A 374 -32.17 -4.03 -0.52
CA ALA A 374 -32.23 -4.28 0.92
C ALA A 374 -31.80 -5.72 1.24
N GLY A 375 -31.00 -5.90 2.29
CA GLY A 375 -30.41 -7.17 2.68
C GLY A 375 -29.21 -7.01 3.61
N VAL A 376 -28.61 -8.12 4.01
CA VAL A 376 -27.36 -8.12 4.79
C VAL A 376 -26.22 -8.54 3.89
N TYR A 377 -25.18 -7.73 3.83
CA TYR A 377 -23.99 -7.94 3.01
C TYR A 377 -22.78 -8.18 3.90
N GLU A 378 -22.01 -9.23 3.63
CA GLU A 378 -20.84 -9.63 4.41
C GLU A 378 -19.56 -9.48 3.58
N PHE A 379 -18.61 -8.72 4.12
CA PHE A 379 -17.27 -8.54 3.55
C PHE A 379 -16.32 -9.66 3.99
N PRO A 380 -15.19 -9.88 3.27
CA PRO A 380 -14.18 -10.86 3.64
C PRO A 380 -13.60 -10.70 5.07
N SER A 381 -13.67 -9.51 5.66
CA SER A 381 -13.31 -9.30 7.08
C SER A 381 -14.30 -9.87 8.10
N GLY A 382 -15.46 -10.36 7.65
CA GLY A 382 -16.61 -10.68 8.51
C GLY A 382 -17.47 -9.46 8.87
N ALA A 383 -17.11 -8.26 8.41
CA ALA A 383 -17.93 -7.07 8.59
C ALA A 383 -19.26 -7.22 7.85
N ARG A 384 -20.37 -6.93 8.54
CA ARG A 384 -21.71 -7.02 8.00
C ARG A 384 -22.36 -5.65 7.89
N VAL A 385 -22.87 -5.33 6.70
CA VAL A 385 -23.64 -4.13 6.45
C VAL A 385 -25.08 -4.53 6.18
N SER A 386 -25.96 -4.17 7.11
CA SER A 386 -27.41 -4.30 6.92
C SER A 386 -27.91 -3.09 6.15
N VAL A 387 -28.50 -3.32 4.98
CA VAL A 387 -29.14 -2.30 4.14
C VAL A 387 -30.65 -2.44 4.30
N SER A 388 -31.27 -1.44 4.90
CA SER A 388 -32.72 -1.39 5.11
C SER A 388 -33.33 -0.18 4.44
N ARG A 389 -34.65 -0.23 4.21
CA ARG A 389 -35.39 0.91 3.69
C ARG A 389 -35.78 1.86 4.81
N ASP A 390 -35.67 3.15 4.52
CA ASP A 390 -36.18 4.23 5.37
C ASP A 390 -36.97 5.19 4.46
N GLY A 391 -38.28 4.95 4.35
CA GLY A 391 -39.15 5.61 3.38
C GLY A 391 -38.72 5.38 1.92
N GLU A 392 -38.28 6.47 1.28
CA GLU A 392 -37.78 6.52 -0.10
C GLU A 392 -36.24 6.55 -0.19
N GLN A 393 -35.53 6.33 0.91
CA GLN A 393 -34.07 6.17 0.92
C GLN A 393 -33.69 4.79 1.51
N LEU A 394 -32.38 4.49 1.48
CA LEU A 394 -31.81 3.35 2.19
C LEU A 394 -30.98 3.84 3.37
N ARG A 395 -30.93 3.01 4.39
CA ARG A 395 -30.07 3.18 5.54
C ARG A 395 -29.17 1.96 5.71
N THR A 396 -27.94 2.21 6.14
CA THR A 396 -26.96 1.17 6.46
C THR A 396 -26.78 1.05 7.96
N THR A 397 -26.50 -0.14 8.46
CA THR A 397 -26.01 -0.37 9.81
C THR A 397 -24.87 -1.37 9.77
N LEU A 398 -23.71 -0.99 10.32
CA LEU A 398 -22.52 -1.82 10.36
C LEU A 398 -22.51 -2.70 11.62
N THR A 399 -22.04 -3.94 11.48
CA THR A 399 -21.65 -4.81 12.59
C THR A 399 -20.26 -5.38 12.29
N GLY A 400 -19.32 -5.22 13.22
CA GLY A 400 -17.91 -5.60 13.05
C GLY A 400 -17.01 -4.41 12.67
N MET A 401 -15.84 -4.70 12.10
CA MET A 401 -14.87 -3.70 11.65
C MET A 401 -15.40 -2.91 10.44
N GLY A 402 -14.90 -1.69 10.21
CA GLY A 402 -15.35 -0.87 9.09
C GLY A 402 -15.85 0.53 9.43
N GLY A 403 -15.55 1.01 10.64
CA GLY A 403 -15.89 2.37 11.07
C GLY A 403 -15.30 3.47 10.18
N LEU A 404 -14.32 3.13 9.33
CA LEU A 404 -13.80 4.02 8.30
C LEU A 404 -14.84 4.37 7.23
N PHE A 405 -15.67 3.41 6.83
CA PHE A 405 -16.59 3.53 5.69
C PHE A 405 -18.04 3.76 6.14
N PHE A 406 -18.42 3.21 7.29
CA PHE A 406 -19.78 3.30 7.80
C PHE A 406 -19.79 3.81 9.24
N ALA A 407 -20.54 4.89 9.51
CA ALA A 407 -20.71 5.40 10.86
C ALA A 407 -21.39 4.38 11.79
N PRO A 408 -21.04 4.36 13.10
CA PRO A 408 -21.65 3.46 14.09
C PRO A 408 -23.18 3.59 14.19
N GLY A 409 -23.71 4.81 14.03
CA GLY A 409 -25.16 5.09 14.02
C GLY A 409 -25.86 4.80 12.68
N GLY A 410 -25.13 4.24 11.72
CA GLY A 410 -25.60 4.00 10.37
C GLY A 410 -25.56 5.22 9.46
N ASN A 411 -25.65 4.99 8.15
CA ASN A 411 -25.55 6.05 7.14
C ASN A 411 -26.75 5.98 6.21
N ARG A 412 -27.21 7.15 5.78
CA ARG A 412 -28.16 7.36 4.69
C ARG A 412 -27.44 7.07 3.37
N LEU A 413 -28.07 6.36 2.44
CA LEU A 413 -27.55 6.16 1.08
C LEU A 413 -28.36 7.03 0.11
N ALA A 414 -27.69 7.98 -0.53
CA ALA A 414 -28.29 8.84 -1.54
C ALA A 414 -28.09 8.24 -2.93
N ALA A 415 -29.17 8.00 -3.68
CA ALA A 415 -29.08 7.48 -5.03
C ALA A 415 -28.57 8.56 -6.00
N VAL A 416 -27.54 8.21 -6.77
CA VAL A 416 -26.90 9.09 -7.76
C VAL A 416 -27.00 8.57 -9.19
N ALA A 417 -27.21 7.26 -9.35
CA ALA A 417 -27.54 6.61 -10.62
C ALA A 417 -28.28 5.28 -10.34
N PRO A 418 -28.90 4.63 -11.34
CA PRO A 418 -29.54 3.34 -11.14
C PRO A 418 -28.57 2.29 -10.56
N GLY A 419 -28.84 1.82 -9.35
CA GLY A 419 -28.00 0.84 -8.64
C GLY A 419 -26.74 1.42 -7.97
N GLU A 420 -26.52 2.75 -8.07
CA GLU A 420 -25.40 3.44 -7.45
C GLU A 420 -25.86 4.48 -6.42
N PHE A 421 -25.18 4.47 -5.30
CA PHE A 421 -25.47 5.29 -4.14
C PHE A 421 -24.19 5.94 -3.62
N VAL A 422 -24.33 7.05 -2.93
CA VAL A 422 -23.29 7.68 -2.11
C VAL A 422 -23.66 7.51 -0.65
N ILE A 423 -22.69 7.09 0.17
CA ILE A 423 -22.81 7.06 1.62
C ILE A 423 -22.79 8.50 2.12
N ASP A 424 -23.86 8.92 2.77
CA ASP A 424 -23.93 10.23 3.44
C ASP A 424 -22.99 10.23 4.64
N GLY A 425 -21.83 10.86 4.47
CA GLY A 425 -20.73 10.87 5.42
C GLY A 425 -19.54 11.68 4.88
N PRO A 426 -18.51 11.94 5.72
CA PRO A 426 -17.41 12.85 5.37
C PRO A 426 -16.61 12.41 4.15
N ARG A 427 -16.56 11.10 3.87
CA ARG A 427 -15.84 10.53 2.72
C ARG A 427 -16.62 10.59 1.41
N GLY A 428 -17.95 10.56 1.47
CA GLY A 428 -18.79 10.37 0.29
C GLY A 428 -18.48 9.11 -0.50
N ASP A 429 -18.10 8.00 0.17
CA ASP A 429 -17.79 6.73 -0.49
C ASP A 429 -18.99 6.25 -1.34
N ARG A 430 -18.69 5.59 -2.46
CA ARG A 430 -19.72 5.10 -3.40
C ARG A 430 -20.07 3.66 -3.10
N VAL A 431 -21.34 3.29 -3.28
CA VAL A 431 -21.83 1.92 -3.17
C VAL A 431 -22.60 1.57 -4.43
N ARG A 432 -22.23 0.47 -5.08
CA ARG A 432 -22.98 -0.11 -6.20
C ARG A 432 -23.49 -1.49 -5.83
N PHE A 433 -24.77 -1.75 -6.10
CA PHE A 433 -25.34 -3.09 -5.95
C PHE A 433 -25.39 -3.78 -7.30
N ASP A 434 -24.94 -5.04 -7.34
CA ASP A 434 -24.83 -5.81 -8.58
C ASP A 434 -25.16 -7.29 -8.32
N VAL A 435 -25.06 -8.12 -9.36
CA VAL A 435 -25.16 -9.58 -9.30
C VAL A 435 -23.87 -10.17 -9.86
N ASP A 436 -23.21 -11.01 -9.08
CA ASP A 436 -21.99 -11.68 -9.52
C ASP A 436 -22.28 -12.84 -10.50
N LEU A 437 -21.22 -13.45 -11.03
CA LEU A 437 -21.33 -14.56 -11.99
C LEU A 437 -22.07 -15.79 -11.43
N SER A 438 -22.17 -15.94 -10.11
CA SER A 438 -22.92 -17.02 -9.47
C SER A 438 -24.41 -16.70 -9.30
N GLY A 439 -24.86 -15.51 -9.70
CA GLY A 439 -26.23 -15.06 -9.47
C GLY A 439 -26.42 -14.47 -8.06
N THR A 440 -25.35 -14.35 -7.26
CA THR A 440 -25.43 -13.80 -5.91
C THR A 440 -25.40 -12.28 -5.95
N ARG A 441 -26.31 -11.64 -5.21
CA ARG A 441 -26.31 -10.17 -5.09
C ARG A 441 -25.08 -9.73 -4.30
N VAL A 442 -24.41 -8.70 -4.78
CA VAL A 442 -23.23 -8.12 -4.15
C VAL A 442 -23.40 -6.63 -3.90
N MET A 443 -22.69 -6.14 -2.89
CA MET A 443 -22.48 -4.72 -2.63
C MET A 443 -21.01 -4.41 -2.90
N ILE A 444 -20.76 -3.47 -3.80
CA ILE A 444 -19.42 -3.02 -4.19
C ILE A 444 -19.21 -1.64 -3.61
N LEU A 445 -18.36 -1.55 -2.59
CA LEU A 445 -17.90 -0.30 -1.99
C LEU A 445 -16.76 0.27 -2.82
N ASN A 446 -16.80 1.57 -3.09
CA ASN A 446 -15.88 2.32 -3.95
C ASN A 446 -15.55 1.64 -5.29
N PRO A 447 -16.56 1.42 -6.16
CA PRO A 447 -16.33 0.84 -7.48
C PRO A 447 -15.21 1.56 -8.24
N GLY A 448 -14.32 0.80 -8.88
CA GLY A 448 -13.15 1.32 -9.57
C GLY A 448 -11.86 0.87 -8.89
N GLN A 449 -10.93 1.80 -8.67
CA GLN A 449 -9.58 1.45 -8.25
C GLN A 449 -9.52 0.85 -6.84
N TRP A 450 -10.45 1.11 -5.92
CA TRP A 450 -10.43 0.57 -4.55
C TRP A 450 -11.67 -0.25 -4.20
N ALA A 451 -12.22 -0.93 -5.22
CA ALA A 451 -13.41 -1.74 -5.05
C ALA A 451 -13.24 -2.79 -3.94
N GLN A 452 -14.22 -2.88 -3.07
CA GLN A 452 -14.34 -3.92 -2.04
C GLN A 452 -15.72 -4.55 -2.17
N VAL A 453 -15.77 -5.89 -2.21
CA VAL A 453 -17.00 -6.62 -2.52
C VAL A 453 -17.52 -7.35 -1.28
N ALA A 454 -18.77 -7.11 -0.94
CA ALA A 454 -19.52 -7.87 0.05
C ALA A 454 -20.60 -8.72 -0.62
N ARG A 455 -20.77 -9.96 -0.16
CA ARG A 455 -21.81 -10.87 -0.69
C ARG A 455 -23.06 -10.78 0.17
N ARG A 456 -24.23 -10.81 -0.46
CA ARG A 456 -25.49 -10.85 0.26
C ARG A 456 -25.67 -12.21 0.94
N VAL A 457 -25.90 -12.19 2.25
CA VAL A 457 -26.11 -13.38 3.08
C VAL A 457 -27.54 -13.51 3.60
N ARG A 458 -28.33 -12.42 3.60
CA ARG A 458 -29.77 -12.40 3.93
C ARG A 458 -30.52 -11.35 3.11
#